data_AF-A7KJW3-F1
#
_entry.id   AF-A7KJW3-F1
#
_cell.length_a   1.000
_cell.length_b   1.000
_cell.length_c   1.000
_cell.angle_alpha   90.00
_cell.angle_beta   90.00
_cell.angle_gamma   90.00
#
_symmetry.space_group_name_H-M   'P 1'
#
loop_
_entity.id
_entity.type
_entity.pdbx_description
1 polymer ?
#
loop_
_entity_poly.entity_id
_entity_poly.type
_entity_poly.pdbx_seq_one_letter_code
_entity_poly.pdbx_strand_id
1 'polypeptide(L)'
;GGWGRRHCVKQVYEDPKVKKRFKVHAWISVSRSFKTKDLLKDVVNQIFRVIRKPVPPEVSTMSNDLLKERVKNLLQQSRYLIVLDDVW
;
A
#
# COMPACT_ATOMS: atom_id res chain seq x y z
N GLY A 1 11.80 22.16 -4.98
CA GLY A 1 12.41 21.21 -5.93
C GLY A 1 12.28 19.80 -5.38
N GLY A 2 11.68 18.86 -6.12
CA GLY A 2 11.40 17.52 -5.60
C GLY A 2 11.05 16.48 -6.68
N TRP A 3 11.51 16.68 -7.92
CA TRP A 3 11.13 15.81 -9.03
C TRP A 3 12.02 14.55 -9.13
N GLY A 4 13.32 14.66 -8.80
CA GLY A 4 14.29 13.56 -8.94
C GLY A 4 14.07 12.38 -7.98
N ARG A 5 13.71 12.62 -6.72
CA ARG A 5 13.54 11.54 -5.72
C ARG A 5 12.35 10.64 -6.05
N ARG A 6 11.20 11.24 -6.37
CA ARG A 6 9.97 10.51 -6.72
C ARG A 6 10.11 9.73 -8.01
N HIS A 7 10.81 10.28 -9.00
CA HIS A 7 11.05 9.60 -10.26
C HIS A 7 11.91 8.33 -10.08
N CYS A 8 12.96 8.41 -9.27
CA CYS A 8 13.84 7.26 -9.02
C CYS A 8 13.13 6.13 -8.26
N VAL A 9 12.33 6.47 -7.23
CA VAL A 9 11.53 5.48 -6.48
C VAL A 9 10.48 4.82 -7.38
N LYS A 10 9.85 5.60 -8.27
CA LYS A 10 8.90 5.08 -9.26
C LYS A 10 9.54 4.10 -10.22
N GLN A 11 10.75 4.40 -10.72
CA GLN A 11 11.48 3.47 -11.60
C GLN A 11 11.79 2.13 -10.91
N VAL A 12 12.24 2.16 -9.65
CA VAL A 12 12.53 0.94 -8.89
C VAL A 12 11.25 0.16 -8.58
N TYR A 13 10.16 0.84 -8.22
CA TYR A 13 8.88 0.18 -7.96
C TYR A 13 8.30 -0.50 -9.21
N GLU A 14 8.46 0.13 -10.37
CA GLU A 14 7.99 -0.40 -11.66
C GLU A 14 8.90 -1.49 -12.25
N ASP A 15 10.10 -1.70 -11.70
CA ASP A 15 11.04 -2.73 -12.17
C ASP A 15 10.39 -4.13 -12.09
N PRO A 16 10.29 -4.86 -13.22
CA PRO A 16 9.75 -6.21 -13.24
C PRO A 16 10.43 -7.18 -12.27
N LYS A 17 11.74 -7.02 -12.00
CA LYS A 17 12.48 -7.83 -11.03
C LYS A 17 11.99 -7.56 -9.61
N VAL A 18 11.69 -6.30 -9.29
CA VAL A 18 11.14 -5.90 -7.99
C VAL A 18 9.72 -6.44 -7.84
N LYS A 19 8.86 -6.25 -8.85
CA LYS A 19 7.49 -6.80 -8.85
C LYS A 19 7.45 -8.33 -8.78
N LYS A 20 8.42 -9.03 -9.39
CA LYS A 20 8.55 -10.49 -9.29
C LYS A 20 8.99 -10.94 -7.89
N ARG A 21 9.83 -10.16 -7.20
CA ARG A 21 10.34 -10.47 -5.86
C ARG A 21 9.34 -10.13 -4.75
N PHE A 22 8.58 -9.04 -4.92
CA PHE A 22 7.58 -8.54 -3.98
C PHE A 22 6.19 -8.68 -4.61
N LYS A 23 5.61 -9.88 -4.46
CA LYS A 23 4.27 -10.17 -5.00
C LYS A 23 3.18 -9.31 -4.37
N VAL A 24 3.41 -8.79 -3.18
CA VAL A 24 2.55 -7.81 -2.53
C VAL A 24 3.25 -6.46 -2.61
N HIS A 25 2.63 -5.49 -3.28
CA HIS A 25 3.19 -4.16 -3.38
C HIS A 25 2.10 -3.09 -3.34
N ALA A 26 2.38 -1.95 -2.71
CA ALA A 26 1.45 -0.83 -2.64
C ALA A 26 2.21 0.49 -2.76
N TRP A 27 1.60 1.45 -3.45
CA TRP A 27 2.08 2.83 -3.56
C TRP A 27 1.03 3.77 -2.98
N ILE A 28 1.32 4.34 -1.82
CA ILE A 28 0.38 5.17 -1.10
C ILE A 28 0.86 6.60 -1.18
N SER A 29 0.02 7.48 -1.70
CA SER A 29 0.25 8.92 -1.62
C SER A 29 -0.30 9.42 -0.29
N VAL A 30 0.59 9.86 0.60
CA VAL A 30 0.20 10.48 1.85
C VAL A 30 0.07 11.98 1.58
N SER A 31 -1.14 12.53 1.64
CA SER A 31 -1.33 13.99 1.61
C SER A 31 -1.39 14.55 3.02
N ARG A 32 -1.14 15.85 3.18
CA ARG A 32 -1.12 16.54 4.48
C ARG A 32 -2.42 16.41 5.29
N SER A 33 -3.53 16.06 4.64
CA SER A 33 -4.85 15.84 5.25
C SER A 33 -5.29 14.37 5.29
N PHE A 34 -4.39 13.42 5.04
CA PHE A 34 -4.75 12.00 5.07
C PHE A 34 -5.11 11.54 6.48
N LYS A 35 -6.31 10.96 6.62
CA LYS A 35 -6.69 10.27 7.86
C LYS A 35 -6.08 8.86 7.84
N THR A 36 -5.56 8.41 8.98
CA THR A 36 -5.01 7.05 9.14
C THR A 36 -5.97 5.96 8.66
N LYS A 37 -7.28 6.14 8.88
CA LYS A 37 -8.31 5.21 8.42
C LYS A 37 -8.33 5.05 6.90
N ASP A 38 -8.24 6.16 6.19
CA ASP A 38 -8.30 6.19 4.73
C ASP A 38 -7.02 5.58 4.13
N LEU A 39 -5.87 5.83 4.76
CA LEU A 39 -4.61 5.18 4.42
C LEU A 39 -4.69 3.67 4.58
N LEU A 40 -5.20 3.17 5.71
CA LEU A 40 -5.30 1.73 5.95
C LEU A 40 -6.25 1.05 4.96
N LYS A 41 -7.38 1.69 4.63
CA LYS A 41 -8.30 1.21 3.60
C LYS A 41 -7.63 1.15 2.23
N ASP A 42 -6.89 2.18 1.86
CA ASP A 42 -6.18 2.22 0.59
C ASP A 42 -5.12 1.11 0.49
N VAL A 43 -4.35 0.88 1.56
CA VAL A 43 -3.40 -0.25 1.64
C VAL A 43 -4.10 -1.57 1.38
N VAL A 44 -5.21 -1.83 2.09
CA VAL A 44 -5.98 -3.08 1.94
C VAL A 44 -6.46 -3.21 0.49
N ASN A 45 -7.08 -2.17 -0.06
CA ASN A 45 -7.58 -2.18 -1.45
C ASN A 45 -6.48 -2.48 -2.47
N GLN A 46 -5.31 -1.85 -2.34
CA GLN A 46 -4.18 -2.07 -3.22
C GLN A 46 -3.64 -3.49 -3.11
N ILE A 47 -3.48 -4.02 -1.89
CA ILE A 47 -3.01 -5.40 -1.69
C ILE A 47 -3.99 -6.39 -2.34
N PHE A 48 -5.29 -6.25 -2.11
CA PHE A 48 -6.32 -7.11 -2.69
C PHE A 48 -6.33 -7.06 -4.23
N ARG A 49 -6.15 -5.87 -4.81
CA ARG A 49 -5.97 -5.70 -6.25
C ARG A 49 -4.75 -6.43 -6.79
N VAL A 50 -3.61 -6.35 -6.09
CA VAL A 50 -2.36 -7.00 -6.49
C VAL A 50 -2.45 -8.52 -6.42
N ILE A 51 -3.06 -9.06 -5.36
CA ILE A 51 -3.28 -10.51 -5.21
C ILE A 51 -4.50 -11.02 -6.00
N ARG A 52 -5.14 -10.16 -6.79
CA ARG A 52 -6.31 -10.44 -7.63
C ARG A 52 -7.48 -11.07 -6.85
N LYS A 53 -7.74 -10.58 -5.64
CA LYS A 53 -8.88 -10.97 -4.81
C LYS A 53 -9.87 -9.82 -4.64
N PRO A 54 -11.17 -10.09 -4.53
CA PRO A 54 -12.15 -9.05 -4.25
C PRO A 54 -11.92 -8.46 -2.85
N VAL A 55 -12.05 -7.14 -2.73
CA VAL A 55 -11.98 -6.46 -1.44
C VAL A 55 -13.21 -6.86 -0.61
N PRO A 56 -13.03 -7.31 0.64
CA PRO A 56 -14.16 -7.59 1.52
C PRO A 56 -14.99 -6.32 1.81
N PRO A 57 -16.34 -6.37 1.74
CA PRO A 57 -17.19 -5.18 1.92
C PRO A 57 -17.05 -4.54 3.32
N GLU A 58 -16.76 -5.36 4.31
CA GLU A 58 -16.42 -5.02 5.70
C GLU A 58 -15.25 -4.03 5.85
N VAL A 59 -14.34 -3.93 4.87
CA VAL A 59 -13.22 -2.96 4.91
C VAL A 59 -13.73 -1.52 5.02
N SER A 60 -14.91 -1.22 4.47
CA SER A 60 -15.52 0.12 4.52
C SER A 60 -15.97 0.52 5.94
N THR A 61 -16.45 -0.44 6.72
CA THR A 61 -17.05 -0.23 8.05
C THR A 61 -16.10 -0.56 9.20
N MET A 62 -15.02 -1.33 8.96
CA MET A 62 -14.03 -1.72 9.98
C MET A 62 -13.45 -0.54 10.78
N SER A 63 -13.14 -0.82 12.04
CA SER A 63 -12.40 0.07 12.92
C SER A 63 -10.94 0.17 12.47
N ASN A 64 -10.24 1.20 12.94
CA ASN A 64 -8.83 1.39 12.61
C ASN A 64 -7.97 0.21 13.09
N ASP A 65 -8.29 -0.37 14.24
CA ASP A 65 -7.50 -1.46 14.80
C ASP A 65 -7.70 -2.77 14.03
N LEU A 66 -8.93 -3.07 13.59
CA LEU A 66 -9.19 -4.20 12.69
C LEU A 66 -8.50 -4.00 11.33
N LEU A 67 -8.51 -2.78 10.80
CA LEU A 67 -7.79 -2.46 9.56
C LEU A 67 -6.27 -2.66 9.73
N LYS A 68 -5.68 -2.20 10.84
CA LYS A 68 -4.25 -2.42 11.13
C LYS A 68 -3.92 -3.91 11.23
N GLU A 69 -4.73 -4.67 11.95
CA GLU A 69 -4.53 -6.11 12.11
C GLU A 69 -4.63 -6.83 10.75
N ARG A 70 -5.60 -6.45 9.93
CA ARG A 70 -5.76 -7.01 8.59
C ARG A 70 -4.56 -6.72 7.70
N VAL A 71 -4.09 -5.47 7.68
CA VAL A 71 -2.87 -5.09 6.96
C VAL A 71 -1.68 -5.90 7.48
N LYS A 72 -1.48 -5.98 8.80
CA LYS A 72 -0.40 -6.77 9.41
C LYS A 72 -0.45 -8.23 8.96
N ASN A 73 -1.62 -8.87 9.01
CA ASN A 73 -1.79 -10.27 8.62
C ASN A 73 -1.48 -10.49 7.13
N LEU A 74 -1.93 -9.59 6.25
CA LEU A 74 -1.63 -9.66 4.81
C LEU A 74 -0.13 -9.51 4.53
N LEU A 75 0.53 -8.61 5.24
CA LEU A 75 1.97 -8.35 5.07
C LEU A 75 2.82 -9.47 5.69
N GLN A 76 2.40 -10.09 6.77
CA GLN A 76 3.13 -11.22 7.37
C GLN A 76 3.15 -12.46 6.48
N GLN A 77 2.17 -12.63 5.59
CA GLN A 77 2.06 -13.80 4.71
C GLN A 77 2.95 -13.74 3.46
N SER A 78 3.65 -12.63 3.19
CA SER A 78 4.37 -12.45 1.93
C SER A 78 5.52 -11.45 2.04
N ARG A 79 6.50 -11.54 1.14
CA ARG A 79 7.44 -10.42 0.96
C ARG A 79 6.68 -9.25 0.33
N TYR A 80 6.70 -8.11 1.03
CA TYR A 80 5.98 -6.91 0.63
C TYR A 80 6.90 -5.73 0.33
N LEU A 81 6.44 -4.84 -0.55
CA LEU A 81 7.03 -3.52 -0.79
C LEU A 81 5.94 -2.46 -0.66
N ILE A 82 6.06 -1.56 0.33
CA ILE A 82 5.16 -0.42 0.49
C ILE A 82 5.96 0.84 0.25
N VAL A 83 5.51 1.66 -0.70
CA VAL A 83 6.06 2.98 -0.97
C VAL A 83 5.09 4.01 -0.41
N LEU A 84 5.59 4.90 0.44
CA LEU A 84 4.87 6.07 0.94
C LEU A 84 5.42 7.30 0.21
N ASP A 85 4.63 7.87 -0.68
CA ASP A 85 4.99 9.06 -1.47
C ASP A 85 4.37 10.31 -0.84
N ASP A 86 5.17 11.36 -0.66
CA ASP A 86 4.82 12.65 -0.03
C ASP A 86 4.56 12.64 1.50
N VAL A 87 5.50 12.10 2.29
CA VAL A 87 5.51 12.35 3.75
C VAL A 87 6.09 13.76 3.98
N TRP A 88 5.23 14.76 4.19
CA TRP A 88 5.61 16.14 4.50
C TRP A 88 6.02 16.32 5.95
#